data_AF-A0ABD5ND05-F1
#
_entry.id   AF-A0ABD5ND05-F1
#
_cell.length_a   1.000
_cell.length_b   1.000
_cell.length_c   1.000
_cell.angle_alpha   90.00
_cell.angle_beta   90.00
_cell.angle_gamma   90.00
#
_symmetry.space_group_name_H-M   'P 1'
#
loop_
_entity.id
_entity.type
_entity.pdbx_description
1 polymer ?
#
loop_
_entity_poly.entity_id
_entity_poly.type
_entity_poly.pdbx_seq_one_letter_code
_entity_poly.pdbx_strand_id
1 'polypeptide(L)'
;MTVTFRLELRSTETRPSAETQESVLPALSQKFGQRVNVHAAELTDADRLRAATIGTVAVDTSDDLGAVYEYVKPHNLVKVGTVETDGGHVFTRKSHEVDRRQLQRRPDAAIVAEVRGDLLVHVGEQSD
;
A
#
# COMPACT_ATOMS: atom_id res chain seq x y z
N MET A 1 -19.98 4.95 -2.95
CA MET A 1 -18.80 5.32 -3.75
C MET A 1 -17.76 4.25 -3.51
N THR A 2 -17.27 3.61 -4.57
CA THR A 2 -16.19 2.62 -4.46
C THR A 2 -14.89 3.40 -4.45
N VAL A 3 -14.07 3.21 -3.41
CA VAL A 3 -12.77 3.87 -3.29
C VAL A 3 -11.72 2.84 -3.73
N THR A 4 -11.00 3.13 -4.82
CA THR A 4 -9.86 2.30 -5.20
C THR A 4 -8.63 2.75 -4.42
N PHE A 5 -8.00 1.81 -3.72
CA PHE A 5 -6.73 2.01 -3.02
C PHE A 5 -5.59 1.52 -3.90
N ARG A 6 -4.61 2.39 -4.18
CA ARG A 6 -3.42 2.07 -4.98
C ARG A 6 -2.21 2.03 -4.08
N LEU A 7 -1.72 0.83 -3.79
CA LEU A 7 -0.52 0.62 -3.01
C LEU A 7 0.70 0.69 -3.92
N GLU A 8 1.66 1.53 -3.56
CA GLU A 8 2.99 1.52 -4.15
C GLU A 8 3.83 0.41 -3.50
N LEU A 9 4.41 -0.48 -4.30
CA LEU A 9 5.39 -1.45 -3.84
C LEU A 9 6.79 -0.95 -4.15
N ARG A 10 7.60 -0.81 -3.10
CA ARG A 10 8.98 -0.33 -3.21
C ARG A 10 9.95 -1.44 -2.86
N SER A 11 10.99 -1.62 -3.67
CA SER A 11 12.10 -2.49 -3.32
C SER A 11 12.81 -1.95 -2.08
N THR A 12 13.17 -2.86 -1.17
CA THR A 12 14.05 -2.58 -0.03
C THR A 12 15.50 -2.86 -0.35
N GLU A 13 15.79 -3.40 -1.52
CA GLU A 13 17.13 -3.75 -1.95
C GLU A 13 17.91 -2.52 -2.41
N THR A 14 19.22 -2.54 -2.17
CA THR A 14 20.13 -1.50 -2.66
C THR A 14 20.22 -1.49 -4.19
N ARG A 15 19.88 -2.61 -4.85
CA ARG A 15 19.77 -2.73 -6.31
C ARG A 15 18.47 -3.48 -6.62
N PRO A 16 17.36 -2.78 -6.88
CA PRO A 16 16.12 -3.41 -7.31
C PRO A 16 16.41 -4.22 -8.58
N SER A 17 16.23 -5.53 -8.52
CA SER A 17 16.38 -6.41 -9.68
C SER A 17 15.03 -6.63 -10.34
N ALA A 18 15.04 -6.85 -11.66
CA ALA A 18 13.89 -7.38 -12.37
C ALA A 18 13.41 -8.70 -11.73
N GLU A 19 14.32 -9.50 -11.17
CA GLU A 19 14.00 -10.74 -10.46
C GLU A 19 13.08 -10.53 -9.24
N THR A 20 13.30 -9.46 -8.45
CA THR A 20 12.40 -9.15 -7.32
C THR A 20 11.00 -8.77 -7.79
N GLN A 21 10.92 -8.00 -8.88
CA GLN A 21 9.66 -7.64 -9.50
C GLN A 21 8.93 -8.88 -10.06
N GLU A 22 9.66 -9.74 -10.79
CA GLU A 22 9.18 -10.99 -11.38
C GLU A 22 8.85 -12.07 -10.34
N SER A 23 9.39 -11.97 -9.13
CA SER A 23 9.03 -12.87 -8.02
C SER A 23 7.80 -12.38 -7.26
N VAL A 24 7.78 -11.10 -6.89
CA VAL A 24 6.77 -10.56 -5.96
C VAL A 24 5.44 -10.26 -6.66
N LEU A 25 5.46 -9.63 -7.83
CA LEU A 25 4.22 -9.22 -8.50
C LEU A 25 3.38 -10.42 -8.96
N PRO A 26 3.96 -11.48 -9.56
CA PRO A 26 3.19 -12.68 -9.90
C PRO A 26 2.69 -13.42 -8.66
N ALA A 27 3.47 -13.48 -7.57
CA ALA A 27 3.03 -14.11 -6.32
C ALA A 27 1.82 -13.39 -5.70
N LEU A 28 1.79 -12.05 -5.76
CA LEU A 28 0.64 -11.24 -5.35
C LEU A 28 -0.59 -11.54 -6.22
N SER A 29 -0.43 -11.50 -7.54
CA SER A 29 -1.51 -11.81 -8.48
C SER A 29 -2.06 -13.23 -8.28
N GLN A 30 -1.18 -14.22 -8.08
CA GLN A 30 -1.58 -15.60 -7.82
C GLN A 30 -2.33 -15.76 -6.49
N LYS A 31 -1.89 -15.07 -5.45
CA LYS A 31 -2.47 -15.18 -4.10
C LYS A 31 -3.84 -14.51 -3.99
N PHE A 32 -4.01 -13.34 -4.59
CA PHE A 32 -5.22 -12.53 -4.43
C PHE A 32 -6.16 -12.58 -5.63
N GLY A 33 -5.70 -13.08 -6.79
CA GLY A 33 -6.50 -13.27 -7.98
C GLY A 33 -7.15 -11.96 -8.44
N GLN A 34 -8.46 -12.03 -8.74
CA GLN A 34 -9.23 -10.88 -9.23
C GLN A 34 -9.46 -9.77 -8.19
N ARG A 35 -9.09 -9.99 -6.91
CA ARG A 35 -9.20 -8.97 -5.85
C ARG A 35 -8.16 -7.86 -5.98
N VAL A 36 -7.11 -8.09 -6.76
CA VAL A 36 -6.02 -7.14 -6.98
C VAL A 36 -5.84 -6.89 -8.47
N ASN A 37 -5.46 -5.67 -8.81
CA ASN A 37 -4.94 -5.33 -10.12
C ASN A 37 -3.48 -4.90 -9.95
N VAL A 38 -2.55 -5.68 -10.50
CA VAL A 38 -1.11 -5.48 -10.30
C VAL A 38 -0.51 -4.89 -11.56
N HIS A 39 0.17 -3.76 -11.43
CA HIS A 39 0.89 -3.09 -12.52
C HIS A 39 2.38 -3.06 -12.21
N ALA A 40 3.17 -3.62 -13.11
CA ALA A 40 4.63 -3.53 -13.05
C ALA A 40 5.09 -2.10 -13.37
N ALA A 41 6.03 -1.56 -12.59
CA ALA A 41 6.70 -0.32 -12.94
C ALA A 41 7.80 -0.58 -13.97
N GLU A 42 8.08 0.39 -14.84
CA GLU A 42 9.26 0.36 -15.69
C GLU A 42 10.49 0.68 -14.85
N LEU A 43 11.38 -0.31 -14.67
CA LEU A 43 12.63 -0.12 -13.93
C LEU A 43 13.74 0.35 -14.89
N THR A 44 14.37 1.47 -14.55
CA THR A 44 15.51 2.02 -15.29
C THR A 44 16.81 1.91 -14.50
N ASP A 45 17.95 2.08 -15.17
CA ASP A 45 19.26 2.06 -14.50
C ASP A 45 19.44 3.16 -13.45
N ALA A 46 18.65 4.25 -13.52
CA ALA A 46 18.64 5.33 -12.53
C ALA A 46 17.99 4.91 -11.20
N ASP A 47 17.16 3.87 -11.21
CA ASP A 47 16.43 3.38 -10.04
C ASP A 47 17.29 2.50 -9.13
N ARG A 48 18.52 2.17 -9.55
CA ARG A 48 19.48 1.31 -8.85
C ARG A 48 20.02 1.84 -7.53
N LEU A 49 19.64 3.04 -7.08
CA LEU A 49 20.23 3.69 -5.89
C LEU A 49 19.21 4.26 -4.89
N ARG A 50 17.91 4.15 -5.18
CA ARG A 50 16.84 4.60 -4.29
C ARG A 50 15.86 3.43 -4.16
N ALA A 51 15.16 3.32 -3.03
CA ALA A 51 14.11 2.31 -2.85
C ALA A 51 13.07 2.47 -3.97
N ALA A 52 13.26 1.78 -5.09
CA ALA A 52 12.56 2.05 -6.33
C ALA A 52 11.16 1.46 -6.26
N THR A 53 10.21 2.14 -6.89
CA THR A 53 8.88 1.58 -7.11
C THR A 53 9.02 0.44 -8.10
N ILE A 54 8.70 -0.78 -7.67
CA ILE A 54 8.71 -1.97 -8.54
C ILE A 54 7.35 -2.23 -9.16
N GLY A 55 6.29 -1.61 -8.64
CA GLY A 55 4.94 -1.76 -9.16
C GLY A 55 3.90 -1.14 -8.25
N THR A 56 2.67 -1.20 -8.70
CA THR A 56 1.50 -0.77 -7.94
C THR A 56 0.49 -1.91 -7.86
N VAL A 57 -0.26 -1.95 -6.77
CA VAL A 57 -1.36 -2.89 -6.54
C VAL A 57 -2.60 -2.08 -6.24
N ALA A 58 -3.63 -2.21 -7.07
CA ALA A 58 -4.92 -1.58 -6.85
C ALA A 58 -5.92 -2.59 -6.27
N VAL A 59 -6.72 -2.14 -5.30
CA VAL A 59 -7.80 -2.90 -4.66
C VAL A 59 -9.00 -2.00 -4.39
N ASP A 60 -10.20 -2.55 -4.39
CA ASP A 60 -11.44 -1.76 -4.31
C ASP A 60 -12.14 -1.84 -2.95
N THR A 61 -11.56 -2.59 -1.99
CA THR A 61 -12.09 -2.72 -0.64
C THR A 61 -11.01 -2.52 0.42
N SER A 62 -11.41 -2.04 1.60
CA SER A 62 -10.53 -1.88 2.75
C SER A 62 -10.01 -3.22 3.29
N ASP A 63 -10.81 -4.28 3.16
CA ASP A 63 -10.42 -5.64 3.56
C ASP A 63 -9.34 -6.20 2.65
N ASP A 64 -9.44 -5.97 1.34
CA ASP A 64 -8.40 -6.30 0.37
C ASP A 64 -7.13 -5.51 0.64
N LEU A 65 -7.25 -4.21 0.91
CA LEU A 65 -6.12 -3.37 1.31
C LEU A 65 -5.40 -3.93 2.54
N GLY A 66 -6.15 -4.26 3.59
CA GLY A 66 -5.60 -4.86 4.80
C GLY A 66 -4.88 -6.18 4.53
N ALA A 67 -5.47 -7.05 3.71
CA ALA A 67 -4.91 -8.35 3.37
C ALA A 67 -3.63 -8.25 2.51
N VAL A 68 -3.60 -7.36 1.51
CA VAL A 68 -2.39 -7.08 0.71
C VAL A 68 -1.32 -6.47 1.60
N TYR A 69 -1.65 -5.49 2.44
CA TYR A 69 -0.70 -4.87 3.35
C TYR A 69 -0.12 -5.89 4.33
N GLU A 70 -0.94 -6.75 4.93
CA GLU A 70 -0.50 -7.82 5.82
C GLU A 70 0.44 -8.80 5.13
N TYR A 71 0.13 -9.15 3.87
CA TYR A 71 0.97 -10.04 3.11
C TYR A 71 2.33 -9.42 2.81
N VAL A 72 2.38 -8.15 2.38
CA VAL A 72 3.61 -7.45 1.98
C VAL A 72 4.48 -7.08 3.19
N LYS A 73 3.89 -6.68 4.31
CA LYS A 73 4.61 -6.18 5.51
C LYS A 73 5.79 -7.06 5.99
N PRO A 74 5.70 -8.39 6.05
CA PRO A 74 6.83 -9.25 6.44
C PRO A 74 7.86 -9.51 5.33
N HIS A 75 7.66 -9.06 4.09
CA HIS A 75 8.63 -9.29 3.03
C HIS A 75 9.92 -8.48 3.26
N ASN A 76 11.06 -9.14 3.05
CA ASN A 76 12.37 -8.51 3.19
C ASN A 76 12.83 -7.77 1.92
N LEU A 77 12.21 -8.04 0.77
CA LEU A 77 12.59 -7.51 -0.55
C LEU A 77 11.73 -6.32 -0.99
N VAL A 78 10.54 -6.19 -0.40
CA VAL A 78 9.58 -5.16 -0.76
C VAL A 78 8.91 -4.59 0.48
N LYS A 79 8.51 -3.33 0.39
CA LYS A 79 7.68 -2.67 1.38
C LYS A 79 6.59 -1.86 0.70
N VAL A 80 5.51 -1.61 1.43
CA VAL A 80 4.51 -0.64 0.99
C VAL A 80 5.09 0.77 1.14
N GLY A 81 5.07 1.53 0.06
CA GLY A 81 5.44 2.94 0.01
C GLY A 81 4.24 3.81 0.35
N THR A 82 3.81 4.60 -0.61
CA THR A 82 2.56 5.36 -0.52
C THR A 82 1.35 4.47 -0.79
N VAL A 83 0.20 4.87 -0.25
CA VAL A 83 -1.10 4.28 -0.60
C VAL A 83 -2.02 5.43 -0.96
N GLU A 84 -2.34 5.55 -2.24
CA GLU A 84 -3.20 6.62 -2.78
C GLU A 84 -4.63 6.13 -2.96
N THR A 85 -5.57 7.06 -2.97
CA THR A 85 -6.97 6.81 -3.29
C THR A 85 -7.47 7.83 -4.30
N ASP A 86 -8.61 7.58 -4.95
CA ASP A 86 -9.19 8.48 -5.95
C ASP A 86 -9.64 9.87 -5.41
N GLY A 87 -9.50 10.11 -4.11
CA GLY A 87 -9.79 11.41 -3.50
C GLY A 87 -9.11 11.57 -2.16
N GLY A 88 -7.83 11.18 -2.06
CA GLY A 88 -7.06 11.25 -0.82
C GLY A 88 -5.92 10.24 -0.75
N HIS A 89 -5.45 9.95 0.46
CA HIS A 89 -4.37 8.99 0.70
C HIS A 89 -4.60 8.18 1.97
N VAL A 90 -3.92 7.05 2.08
CA VAL A 90 -3.86 6.24 3.30
C VAL A 90 -2.48 6.38 3.90
N PHE A 91 -2.41 6.85 5.14
CA PHE A 91 -1.17 6.84 5.92
C PHE A 91 -1.16 5.67 6.89
N THR A 92 0.03 5.25 7.28
CA THR A 92 0.25 4.19 8.27
C THR A 92 0.85 4.77 9.54
N ARG A 93 0.28 4.42 10.70
CA ARG A 93 0.78 4.79 12.03
C ARG A 93 0.70 3.62 12.98
N LYS A 94 1.51 3.61 14.04
CA LYS A 94 1.36 2.56 15.06
C LYS A 94 0.05 2.76 15.80
N SER A 95 -0.63 1.67 16.12
CA SER A 95 -1.96 1.71 16.72
C SER A 95 -1.97 2.40 18.09
N HIS A 96 -0.86 2.36 18.82
CA HIS A 96 -0.66 3.03 20.10
C HIS A 96 -0.28 4.52 19.97
N GLU A 97 0.08 4.99 18.77
CA GLU A 97 0.40 6.40 18.50
C GLU A 97 -0.84 7.21 18.11
N VAL A 98 -1.98 6.54 17.88
CA VAL A 98 -3.20 7.17 17.35
C VAL A 98 -4.28 7.21 18.42
N ASP A 99 -4.78 8.41 18.72
CA ASP A 99 -6.03 8.57 19.47
C ASP A 99 -7.22 8.26 18.56
N ARG A 100 -7.75 7.03 18.67
CA ARG A 100 -8.91 6.58 17.90
C ARG A 100 -10.16 7.44 18.14
N ARG A 101 -10.33 8.02 19.33
CA ARG A 101 -11.49 8.87 19.64
C ARG A 101 -11.40 10.20 18.93
N GLN A 102 -10.20 10.77 18.84
CA GLN A 102 -9.98 11.99 18.07
C GLN A 102 -10.19 11.73 16.57
N LEU A 103 -9.69 10.60 16.07
CA LEU A 103 -9.82 10.22 14.67
C LEU A 103 -11.29 9.99 14.27
N GLN A 104 -12.08 9.31 15.10
CA GLN A 104 -13.51 9.08 14.85
C GLN A 104 -14.35 10.36 14.80
N ARG A 105 -13.86 11.48 15.36
CA ARG A 105 -14.53 12.78 15.31
C ARG A 105 -14.20 13.58 14.06
N ARG A 106 -13.20 13.15 13.29
CA ARG A 106 -12.82 13.80 12.03
C ARG A 106 -13.73 13.31 10.91
N PRO A 107 -14.45 14.20 10.21
CA PRO A 107 -15.28 13.81 9.08
C PRO A 107 -14.47 13.41 7.84
N ASP A 108 -13.20 13.82 7.79
CA ASP A 108 -12.29 13.64 6.66
C ASP A 108 -11.34 12.45 6.82
N ALA A 109 -11.45 11.66 7.90
CA ALA A 109 -10.54 10.55 8.17
C ALA A 109 -11.26 9.29 8.66
N ALA A 110 -10.81 8.12 8.20
CA ALA A 110 -11.35 6.83 8.58
C ALA A 110 -10.26 5.78 8.75
N ILE A 111 -10.39 4.91 9.76
CA ILE A 111 -9.56 3.71 9.86
C ILE A 111 -10.07 2.71 8.84
N VAL A 112 -9.21 2.31 7.90
CA VAL A 112 -9.55 1.34 6.85
C VAL A 112 -9.04 -0.06 7.19
N ALA A 113 -7.94 -0.19 7.94
CA ALA A 113 -7.47 -1.49 8.43
C ALA A 113 -6.59 -1.34 9.68
N GLU A 114 -6.48 -2.42 10.45
CA GLU A 114 -5.47 -2.59 11.50
C GLU A 114 -4.69 -3.88 11.26
N VAL A 115 -3.39 -3.78 11.02
CA VAL A 115 -2.55 -4.91 10.62
C VAL A 115 -1.28 -4.97 11.47
N ARG A 116 -1.18 -5.98 12.32
CA ARG A 116 -0.01 -6.25 13.18
C ARG A 116 0.46 -4.99 13.91
N GLY A 117 -0.46 -4.29 14.55
CA GLY A 117 -0.20 -3.06 15.29
C GLY A 117 0.00 -1.79 14.45
N ASP A 118 -0.18 -1.83 13.12
CA ASP A 118 -0.25 -0.63 12.29
C ASP A 118 -1.71 -0.32 11.97
N LEU A 119 -2.10 0.93 12.14
CA LEU A 119 -3.37 1.47 11.67
C LEU A 119 -3.16 2.10 10.29
N LEU A 120 -3.97 1.66 9.34
CA LEU A 120 -4.12 2.27 8.03
C LEU A 120 -5.29 3.24 8.12
N VAL A 121 -4.99 4.52 7.91
CA VAL A 121 -5.95 5.61 8.05
C VAL A 121 -6.08 6.30 6.71
N HIS A 122 -7.27 6.22 6.13
CA HIS A 122 -7.65 7.01 4.96
C HIS A 122 -7.94 8.44 5.40
N VAL A 123 -7.45 9.39 4.62
CA VAL A 123 -7.80 10.81 4.73
C VAL A 123 -8.27 11.26 3.36
N GLY A 124 -9.51 11.72 3.29
CA GLY A 124 -10.08 12.30 2.07
C GLY A 124 -9.49 13.67 1.79
N GLU A 125 -9.49 14.08 0.52
CA GLU A 125 -9.23 15.46 0.14
C GLU A 125 -10.31 16.35 0.76
N GLN A 126 -9.89 17.35 1.52
CA GLN A 126 -10.80 18.37 2.01
C GLN A 126 -11.33 19.14 0.80
N SER A 127 -12.62 18.96 0.50
CA SER A 127 -13.31 19.86 -0.42
C SER A 127 -13.49 21.19 0.32
N ASP A 128 -12.55 22.11 0.11
CA ASP A 128 -12.68 23.54 0.46
C ASP A 128 -13.81 24.21 -0.36
#